data_AF-A0A1I8NKA6-F1
#
_entry.id   AF-A0A1I8NKA6-F1
#
_cell.length_a   1.000
_cell.length_b   1.000
_cell.length_c   1.000
_cell.angle_alpha   90.00
_cell.angle_beta   90.00
_cell.angle_gamma   90.00
#
_symmetry.space_group_name_H-M   'P 1'
#
loop_
_entity.id
_entity.type
_entity.pdbx_description
1 polymer ?
#
loop_
_entity_poly.entity_id
_entity_poly.type
_entity_poly.pdbx_seq_one_letter_code
_entity_poly.pdbx_strand_id
1 'polypeptide(L)'
;MILKIFFVCTLMAITLMSMSESASLGKLNVFVGGSSREETISLDDDKNLVIKGRQTQRWPQWSSGKEIVLHIQYKGNTEGYQASYNLTQTPLYASLPVSLNQLLDNS
;
A
#
# COMPACT_ATOMS: atom_id res chain seq x y z
N MET A 1 11.41 -8.37 47.42
CA MET A 1 10.24 -8.30 46.51
C MET A 1 10.40 -7.23 45.45
N ILE A 2 10.80 -6.00 45.82
CA ILE A 2 10.94 -4.86 44.89
C ILE A 2 11.88 -5.12 43.71
N LEU A 3 13.00 -5.81 43.92
CA LEU A 3 13.97 -6.11 42.85
C LEU A 3 13.38 -7.02 41.74
N LYS A 4 12.51 -7.97 42.10
CA LYS A 4 11.85 -8.86 41.13
C LYS A 4 10.82 -8.11 40.29
N ILE A 5 10.08 -7.20 40.92
CA ILE A 5 9.09 -6.36 40.24
C ILE A 5 9.79 -5.41 39.27
N PHE A 6 10.90 -4.78 39.70
CA PHE A 6 11.70 -3.91 38.85
C PHE A 6 12.20 -4.67 37.60
N PHE A 7 12.78 -5.86 37.80
CA PHE A 7 13.29 -6.67 36.70
C PHE A 7 12.21 -7.08 35.68
N VAL A 8 11.01 -7.44 36.16
CA VAL A 8 9.86 -7.76 35.29
C VAL A 8 9.39 -6.54 34.51
N CYS A 9 9.32 -5.36 35.15
CA CYS A 9 8.96 -4.11 34.47
C CYS A 9 9.98 -3.73 33.39
N THR A 10 11.29 -3.89 33.66
CA THR A 10 12.34 -3.61 32.67
C THR A 10 12.25 -4.59 31.50
N LEU A 11 11.99 -5.88 31.75
CA LEU A 11 11.84 -6.88 30.70
C LEU A 11 10.63 -6.59 29.79
N MET A 12 9.48 -6.20 30.39
CA MET A 12 8.30 -5.77 29.62
C MET A 12 8.59 -4.56 28.75
N ALA A 13 9.30 -3.55 29.28
CA ALA A 13 9.67 -2.36 28.53
C ALA A 13 10.54 -2.69 27.31
N ILE A 14 11.51 -3.61 27.45
CA ILE A 14 12.37 -4.05 26.35
C ILE A 14 11.58 -4.81 25.28
N THR A 15 10.64 -5.68 25.67
CA THR A 15 9.80 -6.41 24.70
C THR A 15 8.81 -5.51 23.96
N LEU A 16 8.36 -4.42 24.59
CA LEU A 16 7.47 -3.43 23.98
C LEU A 16 8.23 -2.49 23.02
N MET A 17 9.55 -2.34 23.17
CA MET A 17 10.39 -1.48 22.33
C MET A 17 10.78 -2.11 20.99
N SER A 18 10.41 -3.37 20.71
CA SER A 18 10.65 -4.01 19.40
C SER A 18 9.65 -3.57 18.33
N MET A 19 9.31 -2.28 18.29
CA MET A 19 8.70 -1.68 17.11
C MET A 19 9.82 -1.33 16.15
N SER A 20 10.15 -2.30 15.30
CA SER A 20 11.01 -2.11 14.15
C SER A 20 10.44 -0.99 13.27
N GLU A 21 11.06 0.19 13.34
CA GLU A 21 10.81 1.25 12.40
C GLU A 21 11.42 0.84 11.05
N SER A 22 10.58 0.33 10.15
CA SER A 22 10.92 0.21 8.74
C SER A 22 11.35 1.59 8.23
N ALA A 23 12.65 1.86 8.20
CA ALA A 23 13.20 3.13 7.77
C ALA A 23 12.96 3.31 6.27
N SER A 24 12.11 4.28 5.92
CA SER A 24 11.93 4.70 4.53
C SER A 24 13.18 5.42 4.06
N LEU A 25 13.87 4.85 3.08
CA LEU A 25 15.08 5.43 2.48
C LEU A 25 14.74 6.48 1.44
N GLY A 26 13.58 6.35 0.78
CA GLY A 26 13.13 7.34 -0.19
C GLY A 26 11.89 6.92 -0.98
N LYS A 27 11.35 7.87 -1.73
CA LYS A 27 10.25 7.67 -2.67
C LYS A 27 10.71 8.02 -4.08
N LEU A 28 10.32 7.21 -5.05
CA LEU A 28 10.65 7.38 -6.45
C LEU A 28 9.38 7.29 -7.29
N ASN A 29 9.32 8.10 -8.35
CA ASN A 29 8.33 7.92 -9.41
C ASN A 29 8.99 7.14 -10.54
N VAL A 30 8.45 5.96 -10.84
CA VAL A 30 8.98 5.07 -11.87
C VAL A 30 8.00 5.06 -13.05
N PHE A 31 8.52 5.34 -14.23
CA PHE A 31 7.77 5.34 -15.48
C PHE A 31 8.03 4.06 -16.25
N VAL A 32 6.98 3.26 -16.50
CA VAL A 32 7.06 2.01 -17.27
C VAL A 32 5.87 1.91 -18.21
N GLY A 33 6.13 1.67 -19.50
CA GLY A 33 5.09 1.38 -20.49
C GLY A 33 4.02 2.47 -20.64
N GLY A 34 4.38 3.74 -20.49
CA GLY A 34 3.44 4.87 -20.55
C GLY A 34 2.64 5.10 -19.27
N SER A 35 2.94 4.38 -18.19
CA SER A 35 2.32 4.57 -16.87
C SER A 35 3.34 5.01 -15.84
N SER A 36 2.90 5.86 -14.90
CA SER A 36 3.70 6.26 -13.73
C SER A 36 3.23 5.49 -12.51
N ARG A 37 4.17 5.06 -11.66
CA ARG A 37 3.89 4.48 -10.35
C ARG A 37 4.85 5.03 -9.30
N GLU A 38 4.31 5.26 -8.10
CA GLU A 38 5.12 5.60 -6.92
C GLU A 38 5.69 4.31 -6.33
N GLU A 39 7.00 4.30 -6.11
CA GLU A 39 7.72 3.25 -5.41
C GLU A 39 8.38 3.83 -4.15
N THR A 40 8.28 3.10 -3.05
CA THR A 40 8.98 3.38 -1.79
C THR A 40 10.13 2.40 -1.64
N ILE A 41 11.33 2.92 -1.39
CA ILE A 41 12.48 2.13 -1.01
C ILE A 41 12.61 2.22 0.51
N SER A 42 12.66 1.08 1.19
CA SER A 42 12.77 0.98 2.64
C SER A 42 13.67 -0.18 3.05
N LEU A 43 14.07 -0.19 4.32
CA LEU A 43 14.61 -1.38 4.97
C LEU A 43 13.50 -2.12 5.70
N ASP A 44 13.47 -3.45 5.59
CA ASP A 44 12.62 -4.28 6.45
C ASP A 44 13.27 -4.51 7.83
N ASP A 45 12.60 -5.30 8.67
CA ASP A 45 13.01 -5.56 10.06
C ASP A 45 14.38 -6.26 10.15
N ASP A 46 14.72 -7.03 9.11
CA ASP A 46 16.00 -7.72 8.97
C ASP A 46 17.06 -6.83 8.28
N LYS A 47 16.75 -5.55 8.06
CA LYS A 47 17.58 -4.55 7.36
C LYS A 47 17.87 -4.91 5.91
N ASN A 48 17.01 -5.70 5.28
CA ASN A 48 17.10 -5.95 3.85
C ASN A 48 16.46 -4.81 3.08
N LEU A 49 17.03 -4.49 1.92
CA LEU A 49 16.46 -3.52 1.00
C LEU A 49 15.15 -4.07 0.42
N VAL A 50 14.07 -3.34 0.60
CA VAL A 50 12.75 -3.66 0.05
C VAL A 50 12.22 -2.49 -0.75
N ILE A 51 11.68 -2.79 -1.93
CA ILE A 51 11.02 -1.82 -2.81
C ILE A 51 9.54 -2.17 -2.85
N LYS A 52 8.66 -1.21 -2.52
CA LYS A 52 7.20 -1.39 -2.56
C LYS A 52 6.59 -0.37 -3.49
N GLY A 53 5.86 -0.83 -4.51
CA GLY A 53 5.14 0.04 -5.44
C GLY A 53 3.66 -0.25 -5.46
N ARG A 54 2.86 0.74 -5.83
CA ARG A 54 1.43 0.54 -6.12
C ARG A 54 1.04 1.27 -7.38
N GLN A 55 0.21 0.60 -8.19
CA GLN A 55 -0.38 1.18 -9.38
C GLN A 55 -1.85 0.77 -9.45
N THR A 56 -2.69 1.68 -9.95
CA THR A 56 -4.09 1.38 -10.27
C THR A 56 -4.34 1.78 -11.72
N GLN A 57 -4.86 0.84 -12.51
CA GLN A 57 -5.33 1.08 -13.87
C GLN A 57 -6.85 0.92 -13.91
N ARG A 58 -7.49 1.73 -14.74
CA ARG A 58 -8.94 1.91 -14.77
C ARG A 58 -9.42 1.92 -16.20
N TRP A 59 -10.37 1.05 -16.54
CA TRP A 59 -11.01 0.98 -17.85
C TRP A 59 -12.53 1.08 -17.72
N PRO A 60 -13.13 2.22 -18.10
CA PRO A 60 -14.57 2.38 -18.06
C PRO A 60 -15.24 1.51 -19.14
N GLN A 61 -16.30 0.81 -18.75
CA GLN A 61 -17.19 0.07 -19.64
C GLN A 61 -18.53 0.82 -19.73
N TRP A 62 -18.56 1.85 -20.57
CA TRP A 62 -19.70 2.76 -20.70
C TRP A 62 -21.03 2.06 -20.97
N SER A 63 -21.02 1.01 -21.80
CA SER A 63 -22.21 0.24 -22.15
C SER A 63 -22.80 -0.55 -20.99
N SER A 64 -22.00 -0.94 -20.00
CA SER A 64 -22.45 -1.72 -18.84
C SER A 64 -22.61 -0.88 -17.57
N GLY A 65 -22.27 0.41 -17.62
CA GLY A 65 -22.26 1.29 -16.43
C GLY A 65 -21.26 0.82 -15.36
N LYS A 66 -20.22 0.08 -15.75
CA LYS A 66 -19.21 -0.48 -14.86
C LYS A 66 -17.81 0.02 -15.23
N GLU A 67 -16.86 -0.21 -14.34
CA GLU A 67 -15.44 0.04 -14.53
C GLU A 67 -14.67 -1.23 -14.17
N ILE A 68 -13.67 -1.57 -14.97
CA ILE A 68 -12.66 -2.57 -14.62
C ILE A 68 -11.51 -1.84 -13.93
N VAL A 69 -11.19 -2.25 -12.70
CA VAL A 69 -10.09 -1.69 -11.92
C VAL A 69 -9.04 -2.78 -11.71
N LEU A 70 -7.82 -2.52 -12.16
CA LEU A 70 -6.67 -3.38 -11.90
C LEU A 70 -5.75 -2.70 -10.89
N HIS A 71 -5.65 -3.30 -9.70
CA HIS A 71 -4.67 -2.94 -8.70
C HIS A 71 -3.43 -3.82 -8.85
N ILE A 72 -2.28 -3.18 -9.04
CA ILE A 72 -0.99 -3.85 -9.12
C ILE A 72 -0.16 -3.43 -7.91
N GLN A 73 0.30 -4.42 -7.15
CA GLN A 73 1.20 -4.22 -6.01
C GLN A 73 2.55 -4.82 -6.37
N TYR A 74 3.60 -4.03 -6.24
CA TYR A 74 4.95 -4.45 -6.55
C TYR A 74 5.75 -4.62 -5.27
N LYS A 75 6.51 -5.71 -5.18
CA LYS A 75 7.44 -5.99 -4.09
C LYS A 75 8.76 -6.47 -4.67
N GLY A 76 9.81 -5.67 -4.49
CA GLY A 76 11.19 -6.05 -4.76
C GLY A 76 11.92 -6.36 -3.46
N ASN A 77 12.63 -7.48 -3.42
CA ASN A 77 13.53 -7.87 -2.32
C ASN A 77 14.76 -8.62 -2.89
N THR A 78 15.51 -9.28 -2.02
CA THR A 78 16.68 -10.09 -2.39
C THR A 78 16.35 -11.28 -3.30
N GLU A 79 15.09 -11.73 -3.33
CA GLU A 79 14.61 -12.84 -4.16
C GLU A 79 14.16 -12.38 -5.55
N GLY A 80 14.15 -11.06 -5.80
CA GLY A 80 13.78 -10.47 -7.08
C GLY A 80 12.57 -9.54 -6.96
N TYR A 81 11.99 -9.22 -8.11
CA TYR A 81 10.89 -8.26 -8.24
C TYR A 81 9.60 -8.98 -8.62
N GLN A 82 8.61 -8.92 -7.73
CA GLN A 82 7.33 -9.60 -7.88
C GLN A 82 6.18 -8.58 -8.01
N ALA A 83 5.14 -8.96 -8.74
CA ALA A 83 3.93 -8.18 -8.91
C ALA A 83 2.69 -9.03 -8.58
N SER A 84 1.82 -8.49 -7.73
CA SER A 84 0.52 -9.06 -7.40
C SER A 84 -0.58 -8.25 -8.07
N TYR A 85 -1.51 -8.94 -8.72
CA TYR A 85 -2.58 -8.35 -9.52
C TYR A 85 -3.93 -8.65 -8.87
N ASN A 86 -4.72 -7.62 -8.63
CA ASN A 86 -6.10 -7.76 -8.20
C ASN A 86 -7.01 -7.02 -9.19
N LEU A 87 -7.83 -7.80 -9.90
CA LEU A 87 -8.76 -7.29 -10.90
C LEU A 87 -10.17 -7.29 -10.30
N THR A 88 -10.79 -6.13 -10.25
CA THR A 88 -12.15 -5.95 -9.75
C THR A 88 -13.01 -5.26 -10.79
N GLN A 89 -14.32 -5.48 -10.69
CA GLN A 89 -15.31 -4.74 -11.46
C GLN A 89 -16.20 -3.97 -10.49
N THR A 90 -16.30 -2.65 -10.68
CA THR A 90 -17.08 -1.76 -9.80
C THR A 90 -18.11 -0.97 -10.62
N PRO A 91 -19.21 -0.50 -10.01
CA PRO A 91 -20.10 0.45 -10.68
C PRO A 91 -19.35 1.72 -11.06
N LEU A 92 -19.62 2.27 -12.25
CA LEU A 92 -18.93 3.46 -12.78
C LEU A 92 -19.13 4.71 -11.92
N TYR A 93 -20.27 4.81 -11.21
CA TYR A 93 -20.57 5.93 -10.32
C TYR A 93 -19.86 5.84 -8.96
N ALA A 94 -19.40 4.65 -8.56
CA ALA A 94 -18.68 4.46 -7.31
C ALA A 94 -17.24 5.03 -7.34
N SER A 95 -16.73 5.37 -8.53
CA SER A 95 -15.42 6.00 -8.73
C SER A 95 -15.47 7.51 -9.00
N LEU A 96 -16.68 8.11 -9.04
CA LEU A 96 -16.83 9.56 -9.09
C LEU A 96 -16.51 10.17 -7.71
N PRO A 97 -15.86 11.36 -7.66
CA PRO A 97 -15.71 12.08 -6.41
C PRO A 97 -17.10 12.34 -5.80
N VAL A 98 -17.22 12.25 -4.47
CA VAL A 98 -18.49 12.31 -3.73
C VAL A 98 -19.38 13.48 -4.15
N SER A 99 -18.79 14.59 -4.58
CA SER A 99 -19.50 15.78 -5.08
C SER A 99 -20.34 15.55 -6.34
N LEU A 100 -19.98 14.60 -7.20
CA LEU A 100 -20.71 14.30 -8.45
C LEU A 100 -21.85 13.30 -8.23
N ASN A 101 -21.71 12.38 -7.28
CA ASN A 101 -22.79 11.45 -6.92
C ASN A 101 -23.99 12.19 -6.29
N GLN A 102 -23.74 13.21 -5.49
CA GLN A 102 -24.80 14.06 -4.93
C GLN A 102 -25.58 14.86 -6.00
N LEU A 103 -24.99 15.13 -7.16
CA LEU A 103 -25.70 15.83 -8.24
C LEU A 103 -26.61 14.90 -9.05
N LEU A 104 -26.24 13.62 -9.17
CA LEU A 104 -27.03 12.62 -9.89
C LEU A 104 -28.20 12.08 -9.06
N ASP A 105 -28.07 12.03 -7.73
CA ASP A 105 -29.17 11.62 -6.85
C ASP A 105 -30.28 12.70 -6.71
N ASN A 106 -30.01 13.94 -7.15
CA ASN A 106 -30.94 15.08 -7.07
C ASN A 106 -31.54 15.50 -8.43
N SER A 107 -31.33 14.70 -9.49
CA SER A 107 -31.86 14.92 -10.85
C SER A 107 -32.83 13.82 -11.24
#